data_AF-A0A9E5YVH6-F1
#
_entry.id   AF-A0A9E5YVH6-F1
#
_cell.length_a   1.000
_cell.length_b   1.000
_cell.length_c   1.000
_cell.angle_alpha   90.00
_cell.angle_beta   90.00
_cell.angle_gamma   90.00
#
_symmetry.space_group_name_H-M   'P 1'
#
loop_
_entity.id
_entity.type
_entity.pdbx_description
1 polymer ?
#
loop_
_entity_poly.entity_id
_entity_poly.type
_entity_poly.pdbx_seq_one_letter_code
_entity_poly.pdbx_strand_id
1 'polypeptide(L)' 'VDALINGDVQIVINTTEGAQAIADSFSLRRTALTHNVAYYTTVTAARAAVSAIEAIQQGALDVAPLQSYFKGTF' A
#
# COMPACT_ATOMS: atom_id res chain seq x y z
N VAL A 1 15.06 -9.87 2.70
CA VAL A 1 14.74 -9.91 1.25
C VAL A 1 14.17 -11.27 0.88
N ASP A 2 14.72 -12.36 1.40
CA ASP A 2 14.26 -13.72 1.08
C ASP A 2 12.80 -13.99 1.41
N ALA A 3 12.30 -13.56 2.57
CA ALA A 3 10.88 -13.68 2.94
C ALA A 3 9.93 -13.01 1.92
N LEU A 4 10.40 -11.96 1.24
CA LEU A 4 9.66 -11.27 0.18
C LEU A 4 9.66 -12.09 -1.12
N ILE A 5 10.79 -12.72 -1.44
CA ILE A 5 10.96 -13.60 -2.61
C ILE A 5 10.14 -14.88 -2.44
N ASN A 6 10.13 -15.43 -1.23
CA ASN A 6 9.42 -16.66 -0.89
C ASN A 6 7.90 -16.47 -0.78
N GLY A 7 7.41 -15.23 -0.81
CA GLY A 7 5.98 -14.92 -0.68
C GLY A 7 5.46 -14.90 0.76
N ASP A 8 6.35 -14.98 1.76
CA ASP A 8 6.00 -14.93 3.18
C ASP A 8 5.55 -13.52 3.62
N VAL A 9 5.89 -12.49 2.83
CA VAL A 9 5.53 -11.08 3.08
C VAL A 9 4.61 -10.57 1.96
N GLN A 10 3.40 -10.16 2.32
CA GLN A 10 2.41 -9.62 1.36
C GLN A 10 2.31 -8.08 1.38
N ILE A 11 2.85 -7.42 2.41
CA ILE A 11 2.89 -5.96 2.54
C ILE A 11 4.23 -5.51 3.15
N VAL A 12 4.81 -4.44 2.59
CA VAL A 12 6.03 -3.81 3.09
C VAL A 12 5.76 -2.37 3.51
N ILE A 13 6.14 -2.00 4.73
CA ILE A 13 6.15 -0.61 5.18
C ILE A 13 7.61 -0.21 5.38
N ASN A 14 8.12 0.67 4.54
CA ASN A 14 9.50 1.13 4.57
C ASN A 14 9.55 2.65 4.72
N THR A 15 9.60 3.11 5.97
CA THR A 15 9.81 4.52 6.30
C THR A 15 11.30 4.75 6.57
N THR A 16 11.94 5.63 5.80
CA THR A 16 13.38 5.91 5.93
C THR A 16 13.61 7.40 6.09
N GLU A 17 14.51 7.77 7.00
CA GLU A 17 14.95 9.15 7.19
C GLU A 17 16.48 9.23 6.99
N GLY A 18 16.94 10.25 6.26
CA GLY A 18 18.35 10.44 5.95
C GLY A 18 18.85 9.63 4.74
N ALA A 19 19.86 10.17 4.05
CA ALA A 19 20.37 9.62 2.79
C ALA A 19 20.93 8.19 2.94
N GLN A 20 21.58 7.88 4.06
CA GLN A 20 22.13 6.55 4.32
C GLN A 20 21.03 5.48 4.42
N ALA A 21 19.99 5.72 5.22
CA ALA A 21 18.87 4.79 5.34
C ALA A 21 18.09 4.61 4.01
N ILE A 22 18.03 5.66 3.18
CA ILE A 22 17.43 5.58 1.85
C ILE A 22 18.25 4.66 0.92
N ALA A 23 19.58 4.76 0.97
CA ALA A 23 20.48 3.92 0.20
C ALA A 23 20.42 2.46 0.67
N ASP A 24 20.50 2.24 1.99
CA ASP A 24 20.50 0.90 2.60
C ASP A 24 19.16 0.17 2.38
N SER A 25 18.06 0.91 2.25
CA SER A 25 16.72 0.36 1.95
C SER A 25 16.43 0.14 0.46
N PHE A 26 17.35 0.50 -0.45
CA PHE A 26 17.11 0.43 -1.90
C PHE A 26 16.78 -1.00 -2.36
N SER A 27 17.53 -1.98 -1.86
CA SER A 27 17.33 -3.40 -2.21
C SER A 27 15.94 -3.88 -1.81
N LEU A 28 15.49 -3.54 -0.60
CA LEU A 28 14.15 -3.88 -0.10
C LEU A 28 13.04 -3.29 -0.98
N ARG A 29 13.13 -1.98 -1.28
CA ARG A 29 12.15 -1.29 -2.13
C ARG A 29 12.10 -1.88 -3.54
N ARG A 30 13.28 -2.16 -4.12
CA ARG A 30 13.39 -2.76 -5.46
C ARG A 30 12.80 -4.16 -5.49
N THR A 31 13.11 -5.01 -4.51
CA THR A 31 12.53 -6.37 -4.45
C THR A 31 11.02 -6.32 -4.30
N ALA A 32 10.48 -5.48 -3.41
CA ALA A 32 9.02 -5.35 -3.26
C ALA A 32 8.34 -4.97 -4.57
N LEU A 33 8.91 -3.99 -5.29
CA LEU A 33 8.41 -3.58 -6.61
C LEU A 33 8.50 -4.71 -7.66
N THR A 34 9.66 -5.38 -7.77
CA THR A 34 9.86 -6.45 -8.77
C THR A 34 8.97 -7.67 -8.51
N HIS A 35 8.62 -7.95 -7.27
CA HIS A 35 7.75 -9.06 -6.88
C HIS A 35 6.27 -8.67 -6.75
N ASN A 36 5.88 -7.45 -7.16
CA ASN A 36 4.51 -6.93 -7.07
C ASN A 36 3.91 -7.00 -5.65
N VAL A 37 4.76 -6.82 -4.63
CA VAL A 37 4.33 -6.73 -3.23
C VAL A 37 4.00 -5.29 -2.90
N ALA A 38 2.82 -5.04 -2.34
CA ALA A 38 2.39 -3.71 -1.94
C ALA A 38 3.41 -3.10 -0.96
N TYR A 39 3.94 -1.93 -1.29
CA TYR A 39 4.94 -1.26 -0.46
C TYR A 39 4.60 0.22 -0.24
N TYR A 40 4.80 0.68 0.99
CA TYR A 40 4.48 2.04 1.42
C TYR A 40 5.70 2.71 2.02
N THR A 41 5.91 3.98 1.67
CA THR A 41 7.08 4.76 2.11
C THR A 41 6.77 5.80 3.17
N THR A 42 5.48 5.97 3.52
CA THR A 42 5.03 6.92 4.55
C THR A 42 4.14 6.22 5.56
N VAL A 43 4.21 6.67 6.82
CA VAL A 43 3.32 6.20 7.89
C VAL A 43 1.87 6.49 7.54
N THR A 44 1.58 7.66 6.95
CA THR A 44 0.21 8.04 6.56
C THR A 44 -0.37 7.08 5.53
N ALA A 45 0.40 6.69 4.50
CA ALA A 45 -0.06 5.72 3.51
C ALA A 45 -0.24 4.32 4.13
N ALA A 46 0.67 3.91 5.02
CA ALA A 46 0.52 2.66 5.75
C ALA A 46 -0.76 2.63 6.61
N ARG A 47 -1.09 3.71 7.32
CA ARG A 47 -2.34 3.83 8.07
C ARG A 47 -3.57 3.73 7.16
N ALA A 48 -3.57 4.41 6.01
CA ALA A 48 -4.65 4.33 5.04
C ALA A 48 -4.84 2.91 4.49
N ALA A 49 -3.74 2.20 4.23
CA ALA A 49 -3.78 0.81 3.77
C ALA A 49 -4.39 -0.13 4.83
N VAL A 50 -4.00 0.01 6.09
CA VAL A 50 -4.58 -0.77 7.20
C VAL A 50 -6.08 -0.50 7.32
N SER A 51 -6.50 0.76 7.29
CA SER A 51 -7.94 1.11 7.36
C SER A 51 -8.72 0.56 6.16
N ALA A 52 -8.14 0.52 4.96
CA ALA A 52 -8.77 -0.09 3.80
C ALA A 52 -8.92 -1.62 3.96
N ILE A 53 -7.92 -2.30 4.51
CA ILE A 53 -7.98 -3.74 4.80
C ILE A 53 -9.06 -4.03 5.84
N GLU A 54 -9.12 -3.26 6.92
CA GLU A 54 -10.17 -3.37 7.95
C GLU A 54 -11.57 -3.19 7.36
N ALA A 55 -11.76 -2.19 6.48
CA ALA A 55 -13.05 -1.95 5.82
C ALA A 55 -13.47 -3.13 4.93
N ILE A 56 -12.53 -3.71 4.16
CA ILE A 56 -12.81 -4.88 3.30
C ILE A 56 -13.13 -6.12 4.15
N GLN A 57 -12.51 -6.29 5.31
CA GLN A 57 -12.82 -7.39 6.23
C GLN A 57 -14.23 -7.29 6.83
N GLN A 58 -14.81 -6.09 6.91
CA GLN A 58 -16.15 -5.87 7.46
C GLN A 58 -17.27 -6.17 6.45
N GLY A 59 -16.97 -6.27 5.15
CA GLY A 59 -17.96 -6.57 4.13
C GLY A 59 -17.50 -6.22 2.72
N ALA A 60 -18.32 -6.57 1.74
CA ALA A 60 -18.08 -6.20 0.35
C ALA A 60 -18.28 -4.68 0.14
N LEU A 61 -17.55 -4.12 -0.82
CA LEU A 61 -17.73 -2.74 -1.24
C LEU A 61 -19.04 -2.61 -2.03
N ASP A 62 -19.84 -1.60 -1.67
CA ASP A 62 -20.99 -1.22 -2.46
C ASP A 62 -20.57 -0.53 -3.77
N VAL A 63 -21.40 -0.67 -4.79
CA VAL A 63 -21.18 -0.04 -6.09
C VAL A 63 -22.13 1.14 -6.27
N ALA A 64 -21.60 2.25 -6.76
CA ALA A 64 -22.38 3.44 -7.05
C ALA A 64 -21.94 4.03 -8.40
N PRO A 65 -22.88 4.42 -9.29
CA PRO A 65 -22.54 5.11 -10.52
C PRO A 65 -21.95 6.49 -10.19
N LEU A 66 -20.97 6.96 -10.97
CA LEU A 66 -20.33 8.26 -10.71
C LEU A 66 -21.36 9.40 -10.61
N GLN A 67 -22.44 9.32 -11.39
CA GLN A 67 -23.54 10.29 -11.42
C GLN A 67 -24.26 10.41 -10.07
N SER A 68 -24.34 9.35 -9.25
CA SER A 68 -25.05 9.43 -7.95
C SER A 68 -24.37 10.37 -6.96
N TYR A 69 -23.10 10.71 -7.18
CA TYR A 69 -22.35 11.64 -6.34
C TYR A 69 -22.60 13.12 -6.70
N PHE A 70 -23.21 13.42 -7.84
CA PHE A 70 -23.47 14.78 -8.31
C PHE A 70 -24.96 15.06 -8.35
N LYS A 71 -25.42 16.08 -7.62
CA LYS A 71 -26.84 16.48 -7.56
C LYS A 71 -27.27 17.44 -8.68
N GLY A 72 -26.38 17.79 -9.60
CA GLY A 72 -26.63 18.74 -10.68
C GLY A 72 -26.56 18.09 -12.05
N THR A 73 -27.50 18.46 -12.94
CA THR A 73 -27.39 18.24 -14.38
C THR A 73 -26.28 19.12 -14.96
N PHE A 74 -25.38 18.52 -15.74
CA PHE A 74 -24.40 19.24 -16.56
C PHE A 74 -25.08 20.08 -17.65
#